data_AF-A0A8X6TLS9-F1
#
_entry.id   AF-A0A8X6TLS9-F1
#
_cell.length_a   1.000
_cell.length_b   1.000
_cell.length_c   1.000
_cell.angle_alpha   90.00
_cell.angle_beta   90.00
_cell.angle_gamma   90.00
#
_symmetry.space_group_name_H-M   'P 1'
#
loop_
_entity.id
_entity.type
_entity.pdbx_description
1 polymer ?
#
loop_
_entity_poly.entity_id
_entity_poly.type
_entity_poly.pdbx_seq_one_letter_code
_entity_poly.pdbx_strand_id
1 'polypeptide(L)'
;LWDILEGLRWVNRNIEYFGGDVRKITLAGESVGAMSVGFMSISPLAKGLYSRQIMESGAPNLFTLEAMKKMNVDLAQQLAKEVNCANDTFTIQKNPGPVVKCLKGVNSTVLSKADFRILPDSSLDFFPTFGDKLLPENPKRAVLSGNFHCTDLLMGNNEVEGSFQEL
;
A
#
# COMPACT_ATOMS: atom_id res chain seq x y z
N LEU A 1 -2.66 -1.82 3.16
CA LEU A 1 -1.78 -2.98 3.49
C LEU A 1 -2.21 -3.70 4.76
N TRP A 2 -2.38 -3.01 5.89
CA TRP A 2 -2.86 -3.62 7.13
C TRP A 2 -4.21 -4.35 6.94
N ASP A 3 -5.13 -3.77 6.17
CA ASP A 3 -6.42 -4.43 5.87
C ASP A 3 -6.25 -5.70 5.03
N ILE A 4 -5.29 -5.72 4.08
CA ILE A 4 -4.98 -6.91 3.28
C ILE A 4 -4.44 -8.03 4.17
N LEU A 5 -3.55 -7.70 5.11
CA LEU A 5 -3.04 -8.64 6.09
C LEU A 5 -4.17 -9.21 6.96
N GLU A 6 -5.10 -8.38 7.42
CA GLU A 6 -6.24 -8.85 8.22
C GLU A 6 -7.23 -9.70 7.42
N GLY A 7 -7.49 -9.35 6.16
CA GLY A 7 -8.27 -10.19 5.25
C GLY A 7 -7.61 -11.55 5.05
N LEU A 8 -6.31 -11.58 4.82
CA LEU A 8 -5.54 -12.81 4.68
C LEU A 8 -5.55 -13.65 5.96
N ARG A 9 -5.41 -13.02 7.14
CA ARG A 9 -5.57 -13.69 8.45
C ARG A 9 -6.97 -14.26 8.63
N TRP A 10 -8.00 -13.54 8.19
CA TRP A 10 -9.37 -14.03 8.25
C TRP A 10 -9.55 -15.25 7.35
N VAL A 11 -9.08 -15.21 6.10
CA VAL A 11 -9.14 -16.36 5.19
C VAL A 11 -8.40 -17.54 5.80
N ASN A 12 -7.17 -17.34 6.26
CA ASN A 12 -6.37 -18.39 6.88
C ASN A 12 -7.08 -19.07 8.06
N ARG A 13 -7.80 -18.31 8.90
CA ARG A 13 -8.56 -18.87 10.04
C ARG A 13 -9.88 -19.53 9.66
N ASN A 14 -10.49 -19.14 8.54
CA ASN A 14 -11.90 -19.44 8.28
C ASN A 14 -12.16 -20.23 6.99
N ILE A 15 -11.21 -20.33 6.07
CA ILE A 15 -11.49 -20.87 4.73
C ILE A 15 -11.93 -22.35 4.75
N GLU A 16 -11.54 -23.11 5.79
CA GLU A 16 -11.97 -24.50 5.98
C GLU A 16 -13.47 -24.64 6.19
N TYR A 17 -14.14 -23.65 6.81
CA TYR A 17 -15.61 -23.65 6.96
C TYR A 17 -16.35 -23.50 5.61
N PHE A 18 -15.64 -23.06 4.57
CA PHE A 18 -16.16 -22.93 3.21
C PHE A 18 -15.65 -24.06 2.29
N GLY A 19 -14.99 -25.09 2.85
CA GLY A 19 -14.45 -26.21 2.11
C GLY A 19 -13.10 -25.96 1.43
N GLY A 20 -12.42 -24.83 1.72
CA GLY A 20 -11.05 -24.62 1.25
C GLY A 20 -10.00 -25.28 2.16
N ASP A 21 -8.75 -25.33 1.68
CA ASP A 21 -7.60 -25.87 2.42
C ASP A 21 -6.65 -24.74 2.80
N VAL A 22 -6.47 -24.50 4.10
CA VAL A 22 -5.59 -23.45 4.63
C VAL A 22 -4.14 -23.60 4.16
N ARG A 23 -3.72 -24.82 3.79
CA ARG A 23 -2.37 -25.13 3.28
C ARG A 23 -2.22 -24.92 1.77
N LYS A 24 -3.28 -24.46 1.11
CA LYS A 24 -3.30 -24.24 -0.35
C LYS A 24 -3.77 -22.83 -0.74
N ILE A 25 -3.67 -21.87 0.17
CA ILE A 25 -4.01 -20.47 -0.12
C ILE A 25 -2.97 -19.91 -1.10
N THR A 26 -3.44 -19.43 -2.26
CA THR A 26 -2.63 -18.68 -3.23
C THR A 26 -3.05 -17.21 -3.19
N LEU A 27 -2.11 -16.31 -2.91
CA LEU A 27 -2.34 -14.88 -2.94
C LEU A 27 -2.07 -14.34 -4.35
N ALA A 28 -3.10 -13.83 -5.02
CA ALA A 28 -3.01 -13.31 -6.38
C ALA A 28 -3.39 -11.83 -6.42
N GLY A 29 -2.72 -11.07 -7.28
CA GLY A 29 -3.06 -9.68 -7.52
C GLY A 29 -2.49 -9.17 -8.84
N GLU A 30 -3.14 -8.14 -9.36
CA GLU A 30 -2.80 -7.40 -10.58
C GLU A 30 -2.41 -5.96 -10.22
N SER A 31 -1.46 -5.37 -10.94
CA SER A 31 -1.01 -3.98 -10.75
C SER A 31 -0.65 -3.66 -9.28
N VAL A 32 -1.28 -2.68 -8.65
CA VAL A 32 -1.12 -2.34 -7.22
C VAL A 32 -1.52 -3.49 -6.28
N GLY A 33 -2.38 -4.39 -6.75
CA GLY A 33 -2.66 -5.68 -6.12
C GLY A 33 -1.46 -6.62 -6.15
N ALA A 34 -0.78 -6.76 -7.29
CA ALA A 34 0.46 -7.54 -7.41
C ALA A 34 1.58 -6.97 -6.52
N MET A 35 1.68 -5.64 -6.45
CA MET A 35 2.57 -4.98 -5.49
C MET A 35 2.24 -5.35 -4.06
N SER A 36 0.94 -5.37 -3.71
CA SER A 36 0.46 -5.78 -2.39
C SER A 36 0.81 -7.23 -2.06
N VAL A 37 0.74 -8.14 -3.05
CA VAL A 37 1.23 -9.52 -2.91
C VAL A 37 2.73 -9.53 -2.58
N GLY A 38 3.53 -8.76 -3.32
CA GLY A 38 4.96 -8.62 -3.03
C GLY A 38 5.26 -8.00 -1.65
N PHE A 39 4.44 -7.06 -1.16
CA PHE A 39 4.59 -6.56 0.20
C PHE A 39 4.27 -7.61 1.25
N MET A 40 3.29 -8.49 1.01
CA MET A 40 3.03 -9.62 1.90
C MET A 40 4.18 -10.65 1.89
N SER A 41 4.89 -10.82 0.77
CA SER A 41 6.06 -11.69 0.74
C SER A 41 7.22 -11.14 1.58
N ILE A 42 7.34 -9.82 1.71
CA ILE A 42 8.35 -9.17 2.56
C ILE A 42 7.89 -9.08 4.02
N SER A 43 6.59 -8.96 4.26
CA SER A 43 6.04 -8.71 5.60
C SER A 43 6.20 -9.91 6.54
N PRO A 44 6.96 -9.82 7.65
CA PRO A 44 7.09 -10.92 8.59
C PRO A 44 5.76 -11.35 9.22
N LEU A 45 4.77 -10.44 9.24
CA LEU A 45 3.44 -10.69 9.78
C LEU A 45 2.55 -11.56 8.88
N ALA A 46 2.88 -11.67 7.59
CA ALA A 46 2.15 -12.47 6.61
C ALA A 46 2.73 -13.89 6.45
N LYS A 47 3.86 -14.17 7.10
CA LYS A 47 4.54 -15.47 7.03
C LYS A 47 3.61 -16.61 7.42
N GLY A 48 3.49 -17.61 6.54
CA GLY A 48 2.68 -18.81 6.79
C GLY A 48 1.17 -18.62 6.62
N LEU A 49 0.71 -17.44 6.21
CA LEU A 49 -0.72 -17.22 5.97
C LEU A 49 -1.17 -17.68 4.57
N TYR A 50 -0.24 -17.80 3.64
CA TYR A 50 -0.44 -18.29 2.28
C TYR A 50 0.73 -19.17 1.85
N SER A 51 0.54 -19.94 0.77
CA SER A 51 1.49 -20.96 0.30
C SER A 51 2.10 -20.65 -1.07
N ARG A 52 1.41 -19.86 -1.90
CA ARG A 52 1.86 -19.48 -3.25
C ARG A 52 1.45 -18.07 -3.59
N GLN A 53 2.12 -17.46 -4.56
CA GLN A 53 1.83 -16.10 -4.99
C GLN A 53 1.75 -15.98 -6.52
N ILE A 54 0.83 -15.12 -6.97
CA ILE A 54 0.67 -14.70 -8.36
C ILE A 54 0.76 -13.18 -8.41
N MET A 55 1.65 -12.66 -9.25
CA MET A 55 1.91 -11.23 -9.40
C MET A 55 1.82 -10.83 -10.87
N GLU A 56 0.70 -10.20 -11.23
CA GLU A 56 0.41 -9.79 -12.60
C GLU A 56 0.70 -8.29 -12.74
N SER A 57 1.62 -7.92 -13.63
CA SER A 57 1.86 -6.52 -14.02
C SER A 57 2.28 -5.59 -12.86
N GLY A 58 2.93 -6.13 -11.82
CA GLY A 58 3.39 -5.33 -10.69
C GLY A 58 4.40 -6.03 -9.79
N ALA A 59 5.20 -5.26 -9.07
CA ALA A 59 6.26 -5.75 -8.18
C ALA A 59 6.51 -4.82 -6.99
N PRO A 60 6.97 -5.34 -5.82
CA PRO A 60 7.06 -4.57 -4.57
C PRO A 60 8.22 -3.58 -4.54
N ASN A 61 9.04 -3.50 -5.59
CA ASN A 61 10.14 -2.55 -5.70
C ASN A 61 9.71 -1.19 -6.29
N LEU A 62 8.49 -1.08 -6.81
CA LEU A 62 7.89 0.17 -7.30
C LEU A 62 7.22 0.94 -6.15
N PHE A 63 7.14 2.27 -6.26
CA PHE A 63 6.45 3.17 -5.33
C PHE A 63 6.82 3.10 -3.84
N THR A 64 7.96 2.50 -3.48
CA THR A 64 8.43 2.43 -2.09
C THR A 64 9.84 3.03 -1.91
N LEU A 65 10.12 4.11 -2.64
CA LEU A 65 11.35 4.89 -2.47
C LEU A 65 11.22 5.81 -1.26
N GLU A 66 12.35 6.15 -0.61
CA GLU A 66 12.33 7.13 0.50
C GLU A 66 11.77 8.49 0.05
N ALA A 67 12.00 8.88 -1.21
CA ALA A 67 11.41 10.07 -1.81
C ALA A 67 9.87 10.05 -1.74
N MET A 68 9.23 8.89 -1.91
CA MET A 68 7.78 8.74 -1.85
C MET A 68 7.24 8.93 -0.43
N LYS A 69 7.99 8.56 0.63
CA LYS A 69 7.58 8.88 2.01
C LYS A 69 7.52 10.39 2.23
N LYS A 70 8.52 11.12 1.72
CA LYS A 70 8.53 12.58 1.79
C LYS A 70 7.34 13.15 1.02
N MET A 71 7.09 12.66 -0.20
CA MET A 71 5.93 13.07 -1.01
C MET A 71 4.60 12.84 -0.29
N ASN A 72 4.39 11.68 0.34
CA ASN A 72 3.19 11.40 1.13
C ASN A 72 2.98 12.43 2.25
N VAL A 73 4.06 12.81 2.93
CA VAL A 73 4.03 13.78 4.02
C VAL A 73 3.76 15.20 3.51
N ASP A 74 4.35 15.59 2.38
CA ASP A 74 4.12 16.89 1.74
C ASP A 74 2.69 16.99 1.20
N LEU A 75 2.18 15.94 0.57
CA LEU A 75 0.80 15.87 0.10
C LEU A 75 -0.20 15.90 1.26
N ALA A 76 0.04 15.13 2.33
CA ALA A 76 -0.80 15.18 3.52
C ALA A 76 -0.84 16.59 4.14
N GLN A 77 0.27 17.32 4.08
CA GLN A 77 0.33 18.72 4.50
C GLN A 77 -0.49 19.64 3.59
N GLN A 78 -0.44 19.47 2.27
CA GLN A 78 -1.24 20.25 1.32
C GLN A 78 -2.73 19.96 1.49
N LEU A 79 -3.10 18.69 1.59
CA LEU A 79 -4.48 18.26 1.87
C LEU A 79 -5.00 18.87 3.16
N ALA A 80 -4.20 18.84 4.23
CA ALA A 80 -4.58 19.45 5.51
C ALA A 80 -4.75 20.97 5.42
N LYS A 81 -3.98 21.68 4.59
CA LYS A 81 -4.18 23.12 4.35
C LYS A 81 -5.49 23.37 3.61
N GLU A 82 -5.78 22.59 2.58
CA GLU A 82 -6.98 22.74 1.74
C GLU A 82 -8.29 22.60 2.53
N VAL A 83 -8.27 21.83 3.62
CA VAL A 83 -9.43 21.66 4.52
C VAL A 83 -9.30 22.41 5.84
N ASN A 84 -8.40 23.39 5.93
CA ASN A 84 -8.15 24.25 7.10
C ASN A 84 -7.76 23.51 8.39
N CYS A 85 -7.18 22.31 8.27
CA CYS A 85 -6.61 21.55 9.38
C CYS A 85 -5.13 21.85 9.64
N ALA A 86 -4.46 22.53 8.71
CA ALA A 86 -3.07 22.93 8.84
C ALA A 86 -2.79 24.25 8.12
N ASN A 87 -1.62 24.86 8.37
CA ASN A 87 -1.13 26.04 7.66
C ASN A 87 0.42 26.02 7.65
N ASP A 88 1.06 27.11 7.24
CA ASP A 88 2.52 27.18 7.09
C ASP A 88 3.28 27.06 8.43
N THR A 89 2.65 27.43 9.55
CA THR A 89 3.27 27.37 10.89
C THR A 89 2.78 26.17 11.70
N PHE A 90 1.52 25.77 11.49
CA PHE A 90 0.87 24.61 12.09
C PHE A 90 0.86 23.44 11.11
N THR A 91 1.96 22.67 11.09
CA THR A 91 2.19 21.60 10.11
C THR A 91 1.93 20.20 10.66
N ILE A 92 1.72 19.22 9.78
CA ILE A 92 1.56 17.80 10.14
C ILE A 92 2.83 17.22 10.78
N GLN A 93 4.02 17.72 10.43
CA GLN A 93 5.28 17.27 11.01
C GLN A 93 5.50 17.83 12.42
N LYS A 94 5.09 19.09 12.66
CA LYS A 94 5.22 19.74 13.98
C LYS A 94 4.09 19.37 14.93
N ASN A 95 2.88 19.16 14.41
CA ASN A 95 1.65 18.95 15.17
C ASN A 95 0.84 17.74 14.64
N PRO A 96 1.44 16.54 14.53
CA PRO A 96 0.79 15.40 13.87
C PRO A 96 -0.54 15.01 14.51
N GLY A 97 -0.59 14.90 15.84
CA GLY A 97 -1.80 14.50 16.57
C GLY A 97 -2.98 15.45 16.33
N PRO A 98 -2.83 16.76 16.60
CA PRO A 98 -3.87 17.75 16.33
C PRO A 98 -4.32 17.81 14.86
N VAL A 99 -3.37 17.83 13.91
CA VAL A 99 -3.70 17.89 12.47
C VAL A 99 -4.48 16.65 12.04
N VAL A 100 -4.03 15.45 12.42
CA VAL A 100 -4.73 14.20 12.09
C VAL A 100 -6.09 14.13 12.77
N LYS A 101 -6.22 14.62 14.01
CA LYS A 101 -7.52 14.70 14.70
C LYS A 101 -8.50 15.58 13.95
N CYS A 102 -8.04 16.73 13.43
CA CYS A 102 -8.86 17.61 12.60
C CYS A 102 -9.27 16.90 11.31
N LEU A 103 -8.32 16.30 10.57
CA LEU A 103 -8.59 15.58 9.32
C LEU A 103 -9.65 14.48 9.50
N LYS A 104 -9.58 13.72 10.61
CA LYS A 104 -10.58 12.69 10.93
C LYS A 104 -12.00 13.24 11.16
N GLY A 105 -12.13 14.52 11.50
CA GLY A 105 -13.41 15.20 11.65
C GLY A 105 -13.96 15.79 10.34
N VAL A 106 -13.16 15.85 9.27
CA VAL A 106 -13.60 16.35 7.96
C VAL A 106 -14.41 15.27 7.24
N ASN A 107 -15.50 15.68 6.59
CA ASN A 107 -16.30 14.78 5.77
C ASN A 107 -15.45 14.15 4.65
N SER A 108 -15.60 12.84 4.44
CA SER A 108 -14.80 12.10 3.44
C SER A 108 -14.95 12.65 2.03
N THR A 109 -16.16 13.06 1.61
CA THR A 109 -16.39 13.66 0.30
C THR A 109 -15.67 15.00 0.14
N VAL A 110 -15.55 15.77 1.23
CA VAL A 110 -14.78 17.03 1.22
C VAL A 110 -13.29 16.74 1.09
N LEU A 111 -12.78 15.74 1.82
CA LEU A 111 -11.39 15.29 1.70
C LEU A 111 -11.07 14.81 0.28
N SER A 112 -11.90 13.93 -0.30
CA SER A 112 -11.68 13.43 -1.67
C SER A 112 -11.72 14.54 -2.73
N LYS A 113 -12.60 15.53 -2.58
CA LYS A 113 -12.63 16.70 -3.49
C LYS A 113 -11.44 17.64 -3.28
N ALA A 114 -10.89 17.71 -2.07
CA ALA A 114 -9.67 18.47 -1.81
C ALA A 114 -8.46 17.77 -2.45
N ASP A 115 -8.35 16.45 -2.30
CA ASP A 115 -7.31 15.61 -2.91
C ASP A 115 -7.27 15.78 -4.43
N PHE A 116 -8.42 15.60 -5.10
CA PHE A 116 -8.56 15.79 -6.54
C PHE A 116 -8.20 17.21 -7.02
N ARG A 117 -8.40 18.24 -6.17
CA ARG A 117 -8.03 19.62 -6.54
C ARG A 117 -6.53 19.87 -6.42
N ILE A 118 -5.84 19.15 -5.54
CA ILE A 118 -4.40 19.29 -5.33
C ILE A 118 -3.64 18.53 -6.42
N LEU A 119 -4.13 17.35 -6.81
CA LEU A 119 -3.52 16.50 -7.84
C LEU A 119 -4.56 16.04 -8.88
N PRO A 120 -5.04 16.93 -9.77
CA PRO A 120 -6.12 16.60 -10.71
C PRO A 120 -5.75 15.55 -11.76
N ASP A 121 -4.46 15.46 -12.10
CA ASP A 121 -3.94 14.56 -13.15
C ASP A 121 -3.31 13.28 -12.58
N SER A 122 -3.45 13.05 -11.27
CA SER A 122 -2.87 11.90 -10.58
C SER A 122 -3.87 10.76 -10.46
N SER A 123 -3.42 9.54 -10.77
CA SER A 123 -4.17 8.31 -10.53
C SER A 123 -3.77 7.62 -9.22
N LEU A 124 -2.69 8.08 -8.56
CA LEU A 124 -2.14 7.52 -7.33
C LEU A 124 -1.52 8.61 -6.46
N ASP A 125 -2.18 8.92 -5.35
CA ASP A 125 -1.81 10.08 -4.51
C ASP A 125 -0.96 9.69 -3.29
N PHE A 126 -1.40 8.67 -2.56
CA PHE A 126 -0.70 8.15 -1.37
C PHE A 126 -0.15 6.75 -1.61
N PHE A 127 1.16 6.61 -1.44
CA PHE A 127 1.86 5.34 -1.66
C PHE A 127 2.07 4.55 -0.35
N PRO A 128 2.24 3.22 -0.42
CA PRO A 128 2.68 2.43 0.74
C PRO A 128 3.98 2.97 1.36
N THR A 129 4.01 3.03 2.69
CA THR A 129 5.21 3.39 3.46
C THR A 129 5.81 2.16 4.15
N PHE A 130 7.05 2.28 4.60
CA PHE A 130 7.79 1.23 5.32
C PHE A 130 8.53 1.83 6.53
N GLY A 131 9.08 0.96 7.38
CA GLY A 131 9.62 1.28 8.69
C GLY A 131 8.67 0.94 9.86
N ASP A 132 7.59 0.22 9.60
CA ASP A 132 6.66 -0.27 10.62
C ASP A 132 6.74 -1.80 10.78
N LYS A 133 5.88 -2.39 11.62
CA LYS A 133 5.88 -3.84 11.86
C LYS A 133 5.45 -4.66 10.64
N LEU A 134 4.67 -4.09 9.72
CA LEU A 134 4.17 -4.78 8.54
C LEU A 134 5.23 -4.75 7.45
N LEU A 135 5.86 -3.61 7.18
CA LEU A 135 7.00 -3.47 6.27
C LEU A 135 8.20 -2.87 7.03
N PRO A 136 9.06 -3.69 7.67
CA PRO A 136 10.15 -3.18 8.52
C PRO A 136 11.24 -2.43 7.79
N GLU A 137 11.51 -2.78 6.52
CA GLU A 137 12.55 -2.17 5.72
C GLU A 137 12.06 -1.80 4.33
N ASN A 138 12.92 -1.12 3.56
CA ASN A 138 12.63 -0.76 2.19
C ASN A 138 12.39 -2.01 1.33
N PRO A 139 11.23 -2.16 0.68
CA PRO A 139 10.92 -3.34 -0.12
C PRO A 139 11.90 -3.66 -1.25
N LYS A 140 12.47 -2.63 -1.91
CA LYS A 140 13.52 -2.84 -2.92
C LYS A 140 14.77 -3.48 -2.31
N ARG A 141 15.15 -3.05 -1.10
CA ARG A 141 16.29 -3.62 -0.36
C ARG A 141 15.99 -5.04 0.11
N ALA A 142 14.78 -5.30 0.61
CA ALA A 142 14.36 -6.63 1.03
C ALA A 142 14.46 -7.65 -0.14
N VAL A 143 13.96 -7.27 -1.32
CA VAL A 143 14.07 -8.13 -2.52
C VAL A 143 15.53 -8.37 -2.91
N LEU A 144 16.35 -7.32 -3.00
CA LEU A 144 17.76 -7.44 -3.43
C LEU A 144 18.62 -8.23 -2.45
N SER A 145 18.27 -8.24 -1.16
CA SER A 145 18.98 -8.98 -0.12
C SER A 145 18.43 -10.38 0.13
N GLY A 146 17.36 -10.78 -0.56
CA GLY A 146 16.70 -12.06 -0.34
C GLY A 146 15.86 -12.13 0.94
N ASN A 147 15.57 -10.99 1.58
CA ASN A 147 14.78 -10.94 2.81
C ASN A 147 13.26 -10.91 2.52
N PHE A 148 12.77 -12.01 1.96
CA PHE A 148 11.34 -12.23 1.70
C PHE A 148 11.01 -13.72 1.87
N HIS A 149 9.73 -14.03 2.04
CA HIS A 149 9.25 -15.42 2.10
C HIS A 149 9.33 -16.06 0.73
N CYS A 150 10.16 -17.09 0.60
CA CYS A 150 10.28 -17.86 -0.62
C CYS A 150 9.12 -18.87 -0.70
N THR A 151 8.16 -18.59 -1.58
CA THR A 151 7.04 -19.47 -1.95
C THR A 151 6.99 -19.60 -3.47
N ASP A 152 6.28 -20.60 -4.00
CA ASP A 152 6.06 -20.71 -5.44
C ASP A 152 5.48 -19.39 -5.99
N LEU A 153 6.09 -18.87 -7.06
CA LEU A 153 5.76 -17.58 -7.67
C LEU A 153 5.48 -17.77 -9.17
N LEU A 154 4.34 -17.26 -9.59
CA LEU A 154 4.03 -16.98 -10.99
C LEU A 154 3.95 -15.47 -11.18
N MET A 155 4.70 -14.92 -12.14
CA MET A 155 4.66 -13.49 -12.46
C MET A 155 4.75 -13.25 -13.96
N GLY A 156 4.19 -12.13 -14.42
CA GLY A 156 4.20 -11.76 -15.84
C GLY A 156 3.71 -10.34 -16.08
N ASN A 157 3.81 -9.93 -17.34
CA ASN A 157 3.41 -8.62 -17.84
C ASN A 157 2.66 -8.78 -19.16
N ASN A 158 1.85 -7.80 -19.50
CA ASN A 158 1.28 -7.66 -20.83
C ASN A 158 2.31 -7.07 -21.81
N GLU A 159 2.07 -7.22 -23.11
CA GLU A 159 2.96 -6.70 -24.15
C GLU A 159 3.03 -5.17 -24.18
N VAL A 160 1.92 -4.48 -23.85
CA VAL A 160 1.79 -3.01 -23.98
C VAL A 160 1.13 -2.37 -22.75
N GLU A 161 1.72 -2.56 -21.57
CA GLU A 161 1.21 -2.02 -20.28
C GLU A 161 0.97 -0.51 -20.29
N GLY A 162 1.83 0.25 -20.98
CA GLY A 162 1.78 1.72 -20.99
C GLY A 162 0.60 2.32 -21.77
N SER A 163 -0.05 1.53 -22.65
CA SER A 163 -1.14 2.03 -23.50
C SER A 163 -2.37 2.54 -22.72
N PHE A 164 -2.57 2.04 -21.50
CA PHE A 164 -3.68 2.47 -20.63
C PHE A 164 -3.45 3.84 -19.97
N GLN A 165 -2.19 4.28 -19.83
CA GLN A 165 -1.82 5.52 -19.14
C GLN A 165 -1.85 6.76 -20.05
N GLU A 166 -2.10 6.57 -21.35
CA GLU A 166 -2.14 7.64 -22.37
C GLU A 166 -3.58 8.13 -22.70
N LEU A 167 -4.59 7.71 -21.95
CA LEU A 167 -6.00 8.14 -22.07
C LEU A 167 -6.39 9.17 -21.00
#